data_AF-A0A7Y4VGJ1-F1
#
_entry.id   AF-A0A7Y4VGJ1-F1
#
_cell.length_a   1.000
_cell.length_b   1.000
_cell.length_c   1.000
_cell.angle_alpha   90.00
_cell.angle_beta   90.00
_cell.angle_gamma   90.00
#
_symmetry.space_group_name_H-M   'P 1'
#
loop_
_entity.id
_entity.type
_entity.pdbx_description
1 polymer ?
#
loop_
_entity_poly.entity_id
_entity_poly.type
_entity_poly.pdbx_seq_one_letter_code
_entity_poly.pdbx_strand_id
1 'polypeptide(L)'
;MFDELLKLVSNESGEQIINNPQIPNKQNDAAIETTTSSIMDSLKGQIAGGNGADVLSLLGGQSGVQGNPLVGNLTSNVTNSLMDKLGVSNPVAKQIAASLVPVVIGKLVNRTNDPNDNGFDINSIFGSLTGGKSDQFNLGGLLSGQQNQGQQDQSPDLSSIFNILAGK
;
A
#
# COMPACT_ATOMS: atom_id res chain seq x y z
N MET A 1 -5.08 8.88 10.38
CA MET A 1 -4.15 8.19 9.48
C MET A 1 -2.68 8.54 9.71
N PHE A 2 -2.18 9.77 9.45
CA PHE A 2 -0.73 10.06 9.54
C PHE A 2 -0.13 9.64 10.90
N ASP A 3 -0.74 10.08 12.01
CA ASP A 3 -0.26 9.74 13.36
C ASP A 3 -0.24 8.23 13.63
N GLU A 4 -1.12 7.48 12.99
CA GLU A 4 -1.24 6.06 13.19
C GLU A 4 -0.20 5.30 12.37
N LEU A 5 0.09 5.78 11.16
CA LEU A 5 1.25 5.33 10.39
C LEU A 5 2.56 5.73 11.09
N LEU A 6 2.62 6.90 11.70
CA LEU A 6 3.76 7.35 12.49
C LEU A 6 4.03 6.38 13.65
N LYS A 7 2.98 5.99 14.37
CA LYS A 7 3.08 4.95 15.43
C LYS A 7 3.59 3.62 14.88
N LEU A 8 3.11 3.18 13.71
CA LEU A 8 3.61 1.96 13.08
C LEU A 8 5.10 2.06 12.73
N VAL A 9 5.52 3.13 12.05
CA VAL A 9 6.94 3.33 11.70
C VAL A 9 7.79 3.43 12.97
N SER A 10 7.35 4.19 13.97
CA SER A 10 8.05 4.35 15.24
C SER A 10 8.26 3.00 15.93
N ASN A 11 7.25 2.13 15.96
CA ASN A 11 7.36 0.81 16.59
C ASN A 11 8.38 -0.10 15.88
N GLU A 12 8.51 0.00 14.56
CA GLU A 12 9.44 -0.83 13.78
C GLU A 12 10.84 -0.21 13.63
N SER A 13 10.99 1.07 13.96
CA SER A 13 12.22 1.85 13.74
C SER A 13 13.37 1.53 14.70
N GLY A 14 13.14 0.69 15.71
CA GLY A 14 14.11 0.38 16.78
C GLY A 14 15.50 0.01 16.26
N GLU A 15 15.61 -1.02 15.44
CA GLU A 15 16.91 -1.48 14.95
C GLU A 15 17.49 -0.57 13.85
N GLN A 16 16.64 -0.11 12.94
CA GLN A 16 17.10 0.50 11.70
C GLN A 16 17.36 2.00 11.83
N ILE A 17 16.71 2.66 12.79
CA ILE A 17 16.85 4.09 13.05
C ILE A 17 17.40 4.32 14.46
N ILE A 18 16.75 3.81 15.50
CA ILE A 18 17.07 4.18 16.89
C ILE A 18 18.42 3.63 17.34
N ASN A 19 18.71 2.37 17.01
CA ASN A 19 19.94 1.68 17.37
C ASN A 19 20.99 1.73 16.26
N ASN A 20 20.77 2.53 15.21
CA ASN A 20 21.67 2.61 14.07
C ASN A 20 22.74 3.70 14.29
N PRO A 21 24.03 3.34 14.46
CA PRO A 21 25.09 4.32 14.73
C PRO A 21 25.36 5.26 13.56
N GLN A 22 24.84 4.96 12.36
CA GLN A 22 24.98 5.79 11.17
C GLN A 22 23.94 6.92 11.11
N ILE A 23 22.96 6.91 12.02
CA ILE A 23 21.99 7.98 12.21
C ILE A 23 22.29 8.66 13.55
N PRO A 24 22.55 9.97 13.59
CA PRO A 24 22.67 10.68 14.85
C PRO A 24 21.37 10.56 15.65
N ASN A 25 21.42 10.17 16.92
CA ASN A 25 20.20 9.98 17.75
C ASN A 25 19.24 11.18 17.74
N LYS A 26 19.77 12.41 17.62
CA LYS A 26 18.99 13.66 17.48
C LYS A 26 18.13 13.74 16.21
N GLN A 27 18.38 12.87 15.22
CA GLN A 27 17.65 12.76 13.98
C GLN A 27 16.68 11.57 13.97
N ASN A 28 16.60 10.76 15.03
CA ASN A 28 15.74 9.57 15.06
C ASN A 28 14.28 9.93 14.80
N ASP A 29 13.74 10.92 15.51
CA ASP A 29 12.35 11.37 15.32
C ASP A 29 12.14 11.91 13.90
N ALA A 30 13.09 12.69 13.39
CA ALA A 30 13.02 13.25 12.04
C ALA A 30 13.13 12.15 10.95
N ALA A 31 13.87 11.07 11.18
CA ALA A 31 13.97 9.91 10.31
C ALA A 31 12.68 9.08 10.30
N ILE A 32 12.06 8.91 11.47
CA ILE A 32 10.76 8.26 11.62
C ILE A 32 9.70 9.08 10.87
N GLU A 33 9.59 10.38 11.16
CA GLU A 33 8.62 11.28 10.53
C GLU A 33 8.83 11.40 9.01
N THR A 34 10.09 11.48 8.56
CA THR A 34 10.43 11.51 7.13
C THR A 34 10.00 10.21 6.46
N THR A 35 10.26 9.06 7.06
CA THR A 35 9.85 7.76 6.54
C THR A 35 8.32 7.67 6.44
N THR A 36 7.61 8.03 7.52
CA THR A 36 6.14 8.06 7.56
C THR A 36 5.55 8.95 6.48
N SER A 37 6.04 10.19 6.37
CA SER A 37 5.56 11.16 5.37
C SER A 37 5.79 10.64 3.96
N SER A 38 6.97 10.09 3.70
CA SER A 38 7.35 9.57 2.39
C SER A 38 6.48 8.38 1.96
N ILE A 39 6.16 7.47 2.88
CA ILE A 39 5.23 6.37 2.62
C ILE A 39 3.84 6.94 2.30
N MET A 40 3.33 7.85 3.13
CA MET A 40 2.00 8.44 2.94
C MET A 40 1.89 9.18 1.60
N ASP A 41 2.87 10.03 1.30
CA ASP A 41 2.90 10.83 0.06
C ASP A 41 3.10 9.96 -1.16
N SER A 42 3.88 8.88 -1.05
CA SER A 42 3.99 7.88 -2.12
C SER A 42 2.65 7.22 -2.41
N LEU A 43 1.93 6.75 -1.38
CA LEU A 43 0.61 6.14 -1.56
C LEU A 43 -0.40 7.13 -2.18
N LYS A 44 -0.42 8.37 -1.71
CA LYS A 44 -1.22 9.45 -2.33
C LYS A 44 -0.85 9.67 -3.79
N GLY A 45 0.44 9.72 -4.10
CA GLY A 45 0.96 9.89 -5.45
C GLY A 45 0.58 8.73 -6.37
N GLN A 46 0.60 7.49 -5.88
CA GLN A 46 0.13 6.33 -6.63
C GLN A 46 -1.36 6.44 -6.96
N ILE A 47 -2.20 6.82 -5.98
CA ILE A 47 -3.64 7.01 -6.21
C ILE A 47 -3.89 8.14 -7.21
N ALA A 48 -3.25 9.29 -7.03
CA ALA A 48 -3.38 10.44 -7.92
C ALA A 48 -2.85 10.15 -9.33
N GLY A 49 -1.88 9.25 -9.47
CA GLY A 49 -1.31 8.80 -10.73
C GLY A 49 -2.13 7.70 -11.44
N GLY A 50 -3.28 7.29 -10.89
CA GLY A 50 -4.15 6.28 -11.48
C GLY A 50 -3.96 4.85 -10.95
N ASN A 51 -3.00 4.62 -10.05
CA ASN A 51 -2.72 3.32 -9.44
C ASN A 51 -3.55 3.07 -8.16
N GLY A 52 -4.70 3.73 -8.03
CA GLY A 52 -5.57 3.59 -6.84
C GLY A 52 -6.08 2.16 -6.64
N ALA A 53 -6.29 1.44 -7.74
CA ALA A 53 -6.65 0.02 -7.75
C ALA A 53 -5.59 -0.85 -7.07
N ASP A 54 -4.32 -0.65 -7.43
CA ASP A 54 -3.19 -1.41 -6.87
C ASP A 54 -2.96 -1.09 -5.40
N VAL A 55 -3.15 0.17 -5.01
CA VAL A 55 -3.09 0.58 -3.59
C VAL A 55 -4.19 -0.13 -2.80
N LEU A 56 -5.42 -0.16 -3.30
CA LEU A 56 -6.53 -0.86 -2.65
C LEU A 56 -6.29 -2.36 -2.59
N SER A 57 -5.78 -2.97 -3.68
CA SER A 57 -5.43 -4.38 -3.72
C SER A 57 -4.33 -4.73 -2.71
N LEU A 58 -3.34 -3.86 -2.52
CA LEU A 58 -2.31 -4.06 -1.51
C LEU A 58 -2.90 -3.94 -0.10
N LEU A 59 -3.64 -2.85 0.19
CA LEU A 59 -4.19 -2.57 1.51
C LEU A 59 -5.24 -3.59 1.95
N GLY A 60 -6.08 -4.08 1.03
CA GLY A 60 -7.04 -5.16 1.29
C GLY A 60 -6.42 -6.55 1.29
N GLY A 61 -5.09 -6.67 1.18
CA GLY A 61 -4.37 -7.94 1.25
C GLY A 61 -4.55 -8.85 0.04
N GLN A 62 -5.19 -8.39 -1.05
CA GLN A 62 -5.31 -9.14 -2.30
C GLN A 62 -3.98 -9.21 -3.06
N SER A 63 -3.12 -8.20 -2.89
CA SER A 63 -1.74 -8.19 -3.38
C SER A 63 -0.77 -8.42 -2.23
N GLY A 64 0.17 -9.33 -2.42
CA GLY A 64 1.26 -9.54 -1.47
C GLY A 64 2.17 -8.31 -1.33
N VAL A 65 2.87 -8.19 -0.21
CA VAL A 65 3.84 -7.10 0.05
C VAL A 65 5.21 -7.41 -0.57
N GLN A 66 5.65 -8.67 -0.50
CA GLN A 66 6.94 -9.09 -1.05
C GLN A 66 6.89 -9.13 -2.57
N GLY A 67 7.91 -8.55 -3.21
CA GLY A 67 8.00 -8.46 -4.67
C GLY A 67 7.00 -7.49 -5.31
N ASN A 68 6.22 -6.75 -4.51
CA ASN A 68 5.22 -5.83 -5.04
C ASN A 68 5.88 -4.57 -5.64
N PRO A 69 5.61 -4.22 -6.90
CA PRO A 69 6.19 -3.04 -7.54
C PRO A 69 5.86 -1.73 -6.81
N LEU A 70 4.66 -1.62 -6.23
CA LEU A 70 4.26 -0.48 -5.44
C LEU A 70 5.13 -0.34 -4.19
N VAL A 71 5.36 -1.43 -3.46
CA VAL A 71 6.25 -1.46 -2.29
C VAL A 71 7.70 -1.10 -2.68
N GLY A 72 8.17 -1.54 -3.84
CA GLY A 72 9.45 -1.14 -4.40
C GLY A 72 9.56 0.37 -4.67
N ASN A 73 8.51 0.96 -5.24
CA ASN A 73 8.44 2.41 -5.47
C ASN A 73 8.44 3.19 -4.14
N LEU A 74 7.67 2.73 -3.15
CA LEU A 74 7.65 3.32 -1.81
C LEU A 74 9.05 3.28 -1.17
N THR A 75 9.73 2.14 -1.27
CA THR A 75 11.10 1.96 -0.77
C THR A 75 12.06 2.96 -1.41
N SER A 76 11.95 3.16 -2.72
CA SER A 76 12.77 4.13 -3.47
C SER A 76 12.50 5.57 -3.01
N ASN A 77 11.24 5.94 -2.84
CA ASN A 77 10.86 7.29 -2.41
C ASN A 77 11.29 7.60 -0.96
N VAL A 78 11.18 6.62 -0.05
CA VAL A 78 11.69 6.74 1.32
C VAL A 78 13.21 6.90 1.30
N THR A 79 13.92 6.09 0.50
CA THR A 79 15.38 6.20 0.34
C THR A 79 15.76 7.62 -0.07
N ASN A 80 15.14 8.15 -1.12
CA ASN A 80 15.40 9.50 -1.62
C ASN A 80 15.09 10.56 -0.55
N SER A 81 13.97 10.42 0.15
CA SER A 81 13.57 11.42 1.17
C SER A 81 14.49 11.43 2.38
N LEU A 82 14.98 10.27 2.83
CA LEU A 82 15.98 10.20 3.90
C LEU A 82 17.32 10.85 3.47
N MET A 83 17.72 10.65 2.21
CA MET A 83 18.91 11.31 1.66
C MET A 83 18.71 12.83 1.60
N ASP A 84 17.62 13.29 1.00
CA ASP A 84 17.37 14.70 0.71
C ASP A 84 17.09 15.51 1.98
N LYS A 85 16.32 14.96 2.93
CA LYS A 85 15.90 15.69 4.14
C LYS A 85 16.88 15.59 5.30
N LEU A 86 17.59 14.46 5.42
CA LEU A 86 18.44 14.19 6.59
C LEU A 86 19.92 14.14 6.26
N GLY A 87 20.28 14.18 4.96
CA GLY A 87 21.66 14.06 4.51
C GLY A 87 22.24 12.68 4.77
N VAL A 88 21.38 11.65 4.90
CA VAL A 88 21.82 10.27 5.12
C VAL A 88 22.44 9.74 3.82
N SER A 89 23.51 8.96 3.94
CA SER A 89 24.16 8.38 2.75
C SER A 89 23.24 7.37 2.04
N ASN A 90 23.38 7.24 0.72
CA ASN A 90 22.55 6.33 -0.08
C ASN A 90 22.53 4.87 0.45
N PRO A 91 23.67 4.25 0.84
CA PRO A 91 23.65 2.88 1.38
C PRO A 91 22.83 2.75 2.66
N VAL A 92 22.92 3.74 3.55
CA VAL A 92 22.22 3.75 4.84
C VAL A 92 20.72 4.00 4.63
N ALA A 93 20.36 4.99 3.82
CA ALA A 93 18.97 5.28 3.48
C ALA A 93 18.29 4.07 2.81
N LYS A 94 19.00 3.39 1.89
CA LYS A 94 18.50 2.19 1.22
C LYS A 94 18.31 1.04 2.21
N GLN A 95 19.24 0.83 3.14
CA GLN A 95 19.10 -0.18 4.19
C GLN A 95 17.87 0.09 5.06
N ILE A 96 17.70 1.33 5.54
CA ILE A 96 16.54 1.71 6.36
C ILE A 96 15.24 1.46 5.59
N ALA A 97 15.15 1.96 4.36
CA ALA A 97 13.94 1.84 3.56
C ALA A 97 13.62 0.37 3.24
N ALA A 98 14.61 -0.42 2.81
CA ALA A 98 14.41 -1.83 2.45
C ALA A 98 13.97 -2.70 3.64
N SER A 99 14.38 -2.33 4.85
CA SER A 99 13.96 -3.03 6.08
C SER A 99 12.61 -2.54 6.60
N LEU A 100 12.40 -1.23 6.68
CA LEU A 100 11.22 -0.67 7.34
C LEU A 100 9.99 -0.65 6.45
N VAL A 101 10.12 -0.30 5.16
CA VAL A 101 8.95 -0.11 4.30
C VAL A 101 8.13 -1.39 4.15
N PRO A 102 8.72 -2.56 3.82
CA PRO A 102 7.92 -3.79 3.71
C PRO A 102 7.25 -4.18 5.04
N VAL A 103 7.94 -4.00 6.17
CA VAL A 103 7.39 -4.35 7.49
C VAL A 103 6.22 -3.43 7.86
N VAL A 104 6.39 -2.12 7.70
CA VAL A 104 5.35 -1.14 8.01
C VAL A 104 4.13 -1.33 7.10
N ILE A 105 4.34 -1.54 5.80
CA ILE A 105 3.24 -1.82 4.88
C ILE A 105 2.56 -3.14 5.23
N GLY A 106 3.30 -4.21 5.54
CA GLY A 106 2.72 -5.47 6.01
C GLY A 106 1.87 -5.30 7.26
N LYS A 107 2.34 -4.52 8.24
CA LYS A 107 1.54 -4.21 9.44
C LYS A 107 0.32 -3.36 9.12
N LEU A 108 0.45 -2.40 8.21
CA LEU A 108 -0.68 -1.59 7.75
C LEU A 108 -1.75 -2.48 7.11
N VAL A 109 -1.38 -3.38 6.19
CA VAL A 109 -2.30 -4.36 5.59
C VAL A 109 -2.93 -5.24 6.64
N ASN A 110 -2.15 -5.79 7.58
CA ASN A 110 -2.68 -6.66 8.63
C ASN A 110 -3.72 -5.92 9.50
N ARG A 111 -3.44 -4.69 9.92
CA ARG A 111 -4.39 -3.87 10.70
C ARG A 111 -5.61 -3.47 9.88
N THR A 112 -5.42 -3.21 8.59
CA THR A 112 -6.53 -2.86 7.68
C THR A 112 -7.56 -3.98 7.54
N ASN A 113 -7.10 -5.22 7.67
CA ASN A 113 -7.92 -6.42 7.55
C ASN A 113 -8.26 -7.06 8.91
N ASP A 114 -7.93 -6.40 10.03
CA ASP A 114 -8.28 -6.87 11.37
C ASP A 114 -9.70 -6.41 11.74
N PRO A 115 -10.68 -7.33 11.90
CA PRO A 115 -12.05 -6.96 12.26
C PRO A 115 -12.19 -6.32 13.65
N ASN A 116 -11.14 -6.39 14.48
CA ASN A 116 -11.12 -5.76 15.80
C ASN A 116 -10.48 -4.36 15.79
N ASP A 117 -9.84 -3.96 14.69
CA ASP A 117 -9.15 -2.67 14.55
C ASP A 117 -9.98 -1.69 13.71
N ASN A 118 -11.11 -1.25 14.29
CA ASN A 118 -12.07 -0.34 13.64
C ASN A 118 -11.49 1.04 13.28
N GLY A 119 -10.26 1.38 13.71
CA GLY A 119 -9.59 2.63 13.34
C GLY A 119 -8.81 2.55 12.03
N PHE A 120 -8.56 1.33 11.54
CA PHE A 120 -7.71 1.07 10.38
C PHE A 120 -8.47 0.48 9.20
N ASP A 121 -9.80 0.54 9.16
CA ASP A 121 -10.53 -0.04 8.04
C ASP A 121 -10.15 0.60 6.69
N ILE A 122 -10.27 -0.21 5.63
CA ILE A 122 -9.81 0.16 4.29
C ILE A 122 -10.47 1.46 3.78
N ASN A 123 -11.72 1.72 4.16
CA ASN A 123 -12.46 2.91 3.73
C ASN A 123 -11.90 4.16 4.42
N SER A 124 -11.65 4.10 5.72
CA SER A 124 -11.05 5.18 6.50
C SER A 124 -9.64 5.53 6.02
N ILE A 125 -8.80 4.51 5.75
CA ILE A 125 -7.46 4.72 5.22
C ILE A 125 -7.51 5.32 3.83
N PHE A 126 -8.27 4.71 2.92
CA PHE A 126 -8.34 5.17 1.54
C PHE A 126 -8.98 6.56 1.43
N GLY A 127 -10.00 6.85 2.24
CA GLY A 127 -10.58 8.18 2.41
C GLY A 127 -9.54 9.20 2.89
N SER A 128 -8.71 8.84 3.87
CA SER A 128 -7.64 9.71 4.36
C SER A 128 -6.56 9.98 3.30
N LEU A 129 -6.21 8.98 2.48
CA LEU A 129 -5.24 9.12 1.39
C LEU A 129 -5.79 9.95 0.22
N THR A 130 -7.08 9.83 -0.09
CA THR A 130 -7.74 10.60 -1.16
C THR A 130 -8.18 12.00 -0.73
N GLY A 131 -8.00 12.36 0.55
CA GLY A 131 -8.47 13.63 1.10
C GLY A 131 -10.00 13.72 1.15
N GLY A 132 -10.68 12.61 1.44
CA GLY A 132 -12.13 12.51 1.54
C GLY A 132 -12.85 12.36 0.20
N LYS A 133 -12.13 12.12 -0.90
CA LYS A 133 -12.70 11.97 -2.25
C LYS A 133 -12.94 10.50 -2.62
N SER A 134 -13.22 9.66 -1.63
CA SER A 134 -13.47 8.22 -1.86
C SER A 134 -14.58 8.00 -2.88
N ASP A 135 -15.60 8.84 -2.94
CA ASP A 135 -16.74 8.69 -3.87
C ASP A 135 -16.36 8.80 -5.36
N GLN A 136 -15.24 9.46 -5.70
CA GLN A 136 -14.72 9.48 -7.07
C GLN A 136 -14.04 8.18 -7.47
N PHE A 137 -13.62 7.39 -6.49
CA PHE A 137 -13.06 6.07 -6.68
C PHE A 137 -14.18 5.08 -6.39
N ASN A 138 -14.67 4.36 -7.39
CA ASN A 138 -15.68 3.33 -7.15
C ASN A 138 -15.06 2.13 -6.38
N LEU A 139 -14.78 2.29 -5.09
CA LEU A 139 -14.18 1.25 -4.23
C LEU A 139 -15.03 -0.01 -4.25
N GLY A 140 -16.36 0.14 -4.16
CA GLY A 140 -17.29 -0.97 -4.19
C GLY A 140 -17.18 -1.77 -5.48
N GLY A 141 -17.09 -1.10 -6.63
CA GLY A 141 -16.90 -1.75 -7.94
C GLY A 141 -15.52 -2.40 -8.10
N LEU A 142 -14.46 -1.81 -7.54
CA LEU A 142 -13.11 -2.37 -7.60
C LEU A 142 -12.99 -3.64 -6.73
N LEU A 143 -13.46 -3.56 -5.49
CA LEU A 143 -13.40 -4.66 -4.52
C LEU A 143 -14.30 -5.83 -4.94
N SER A 144 -15.52 -5.53 -5.42
CA SER A 144 -16.45 -6.56 -5.93
C SER A 144 -16.05 -7.12 -7.30
N GLY A 145 -15.43 -6.31 -8.17
CA GLY A 145 -14.99 -6.71 -9.50
C GLY A 145 -13.87 -7.76 -9.50
N GLN A 146 -13.08 -7.82 -8.41
CA GLN A 146 -12.00 -8.80 -8.28
C GLN A 146 -12.41 -10.07 -7.51
N GLN A 147 -13.47 -10.01 -6.69
CA GLN A 147 -14.02 -11.20 -6.03
C GLN A 147 -14.82 -12.10 -6.99
N ASN A 148 -15.10 -11.64 -8.21
CA ASN A 148 -15.91 -12.37 -9.20
C ASN A 148 -15.13 -13.00 -10.37
N GLN A 149 -13.79 -13.05 -10.33
CA GLN A 149 -12.98 -13.79 -11.33
C GLN A 149 -12.76 -15.27 -10.99
N GLY A 150 -13.49 -15.82 -10.00
CA GLY A 150 -13.38 -17.22 -9.58
C GLY A 150 -14.49 -18.16 -10.05
N GLN A 151 -15.50 -17.69 -10.81
CA GLN A 151 -16.58 -18.57 -11.27
C GLN A 151 -17.36 -17.93 -12.44
N GLN A 152 -16.87 -18.14 -13.66
CA GLN A 152 -17.71 -18.12 -14.85
C GLN A 152 -17.04 -18.96 -15.95
N ASP A 153 -16.92 -20.26 -15.68
CA ASP A 153 -16.99 -21.26 -16.76
C ASP A 153 -18.47 -21.41 -17.12
N GLN A 154 -19.02 -20.39 -17.77
CA GLN A 154 -20.15 -20.60 -18.65
C GLN A 154 -19.53 -20.90 -20.00
N SER A 155 -19.30 -22.19 -20.21
CA SER A 155 -19.05 -22.75 -21.53
C SER A 155 -20.07 -22.12 -22.49
N PRO A 156 -19.66 -21.56 -23.64
CA PRO A 156 -20.62 -21.06 -24.61
C PRO A 156 -21.52 -22.23 -25.00
N ASP A 157 -22.80 -22.14 -24.67
CA ASP A 157 -23.77 -23.19 -24.96
C ASP A 157 -23.97 -23.29 -26.48
N LEU A 158 -23.13 -24.12 -27.11
CA LEU A 158 -23.17 -24.42 -28.55
C LEU A 158 -24.50 -25.08 -28.97
N SER A 159 -25.35 -25.48 -28.02
CA SER A 159 -26.70 -26.01 -28.29
C SER A 159 -27.63 -24.97 -28.89
N SER A 160 -27.38 -23.68 -28.62
CA SER A 160 -28.15 -22.57 -29.21
C SER A 160 -27.84 -22.32 -30.69
N ILE A 161 -26.68 -22.80 -31.18
CA ILE A 161 -26.25 -22.63 -32.57
C ILE A 161 -26.85 -23.71 -33.48
N PHE A 162 -27.14 -24.90 -32.95
CA PHE A 162 -27.69 -26.01 -33.74
C PHE A 162 -29.15 -25.82 -34.18
N ASN A 163 -29.95 -25.03 -33.45
CA ASN A 163 -31.35 -24.75 -33.82
C ASN A 163 -31.53 -23.67 -34.91
N ILE A 164 -30.48 -22.92 -35.23
CA ILE A 164 -30.54 -21.89 -36.29
C ILE A 164 -30.22 -22.48 -37.67
N LEU A 165 -29.57 -23.65 -37.74
CA LEU A 165 -29.17 -24.28 -39.01
C LEU A 165 -30.06 -25.47 -39.45
N ALA A 166 -30.97 -25.96 -38.59
CA ALA A 166 -31.88 -27.07 -38.91
C ALA A 166 -33.29 -26.63 -39.36
N GLY A 167 -33.51 -25.32 -39.57
CA GLY A 167 -34.75 -24.78 -40.11
C GLY A 167 -34.83 -24.89 -41.64
N LYS A 168 -34.90 -26.12 -42.16
CA LYS A 168 -35.58 -26.52 -43.40
C LYS A 168 -35.71 -28.04 -43.48
#